data_AF-A0AAW9WRH7-F1
#
_entry.id   AF-A0AAW9WRH7-F1
#
_cell.length_a   1.000
_cell.length_b   1.000
_cell.length_c   1.000
_cell.angle_alpha   90.00
_cell.angle_beta   90.00
_cell.angle_gamma   90.00
#
_symmetry.space_group_name_H-M   'P 1'
#
loop_
_entity.id
_entity.type
_entity.pdbx_description
1 polymer ?
#
loop_
_entity_poly.entity_id
_entity_poly.type
_entity_poly.pdbx_seq_one_letter_code
_entity_poly.pdbx_strand_id
1 'polypeptide(L)'
;MFEDWDLIISSFLSQYGLRIRTKEFESVSWDEFKSLLAGIDPETVLGRIVAIRSETDKDVIKHFTADQKRIYDEWRNRQADQMSPQTYNQQMDYLERQMAWLCGGG
;
A
#
# COMPACT_ATOMS: atom_id res chain seq x y z
N MET A 1 -0.40 2.82 7.37
CA MET A 1 -0.36 1.63 6.51
C MET A 1 -1.68 0.84 6.55
N PHE A 2 -2.37 0.74 7.70
CA PHE A 2 -3.71 0.12 7.80
C PHE A 2 -4.79 0.72 6.87
N GLU A 3 -4.65 1.99 6.47
CA GLU A 3 -5.57 2.71 5.57
C GLU A 3 -5.26 2.50 4.08
N ASP A 4 -4.16 1.84 3.74
CA ASP A 4 -3.69 1.73 2.36
C ASP A 4 -4.14 0.41 1.68
N TRP A 5 -4.87 -0.46 2.41
CA TRP A 5 -5.39 -1.71 1.82
C TRP A 5 -6.33 -1.43 0.64
N ASP A 6 -7.15 -0.38 0.75
CA ASP A 6 -8.01 0.06 -0.35
C ASP A 6 -7.20 0.61 -1.52
N LEU A 7 -6.01 1.18 -1.27
CA LEU A 7 -5.08 1.61 -2.33
C LEU A 7 -4.48 0.41 -3.05
N ILE A 8 -4.15 -0.66 -2.33
CA ILE A 8 -3.70 -1.93 -2.91
C ILE A 8 -4.81 -2.50 -3.79
N ILE A 9 -6.04 -2.65 -3.27
CA ILE A 9 -7.19 -3.16 -4.05
C ILE A 9 -7.42 -2.33 -5.32
N SER A 10 -7.46 -1.01 -5.18
CA SER A 10 -7.72 -0.10 -6.30
C SER A 10 -6.61 -0.16 -7.36
N SER A 11 -5.36 -0.33 -6.92
CA SER A 11 -4.20 -0.41 -7.82
C SER A 11 -4.15 -1.76 -8.54
N PHE A 12 -4.47 -2.85 -7.85
CA PHE A 12 -4.58 -4.18 -8.47
C PHE A 12 -5.70 -4.22 -9.52
N LEU A 13 -6.85 -3.64 -9.21
CA LEU A 13 -7.97 -3.56 -10.15
C LEU A 13 -7.63 -2.71 -11.38
N SER A 14 -7.01 -1.54 -11.17
CA SER A 14 -6.70 -0.62 -12.28
C SER A 14 -5.55 -1.10 -13.15
N GLN A 15 -4.51 -1.72 -12.58
CA GLN A 15 -3.33 -2.16 -13.32
C GLN A 15 -3.48 -3.56 -13.91
N TYR A 16 -3.97 -4.52 -13.12
CA TYR A 16 -4.01 -5.93 -13.50
C TYR A 16 -5.42 -6.41 -13.86
N GLY A 17 -6.45 -5.60 -13.63
CA GLY A 17 -7.85 -6.04 -13.76
C GLY A 17 -8.28 -7.02 -12.67
N LEU A 18 -7.45 -7.24 -11.64
CA LEU A 18 -7.66 -8.25 -10.63
C LEU A 18 -8.52 -7.72 -9.48
N ARG A 19 -9.60 -8.44 -9.17
CA ARG A 19 -10.47 -8.14 -8.04
C ARG A 19 -10.08 -9.05 -6.87
N ILE A 20 -9.43 -8.48 -5.86
CA ILE A 20 -8.90 -9.23 -4.71
C ILE A 20 -9.98 -9.98 -3.90
N ARG A 21 -11.26 -9.58 -4.02
CA ARG A 21 -12.39 -10.19 -3.29
C ARG A 21 -13.26 -11.12 -4.15
N THR A 22 -12.69 -11.77 -5.17
CA THR A 22 -13.40 -12.72 -6.03
C THR A 22 -12.78 -14.11 -5.97
N LYS A 23 -13.57 -15.13 -6.36
CA LYS A 23 -13.14 -16.53 -6.43
C LYS A 23 -11.91 -16.78 -7.31
N GLU A 24 -11.70 -15.94 -8.31
CA GLU A 24 -10.54 -16.02 -9.19
C GLU A 24 -9.25 -15.71 -8.42
N PHE A 25 -9.33 -14.81 -7.43
CA PHE A 25 -8.19 -14.40 -6.60
C PHE A 25 -7.90 -15.37 -5.45
N GLU A 26 -8.84 -16.26 -5.08
CA GLU A 26 -8.61 -17.33 -4.08
C GLU A 26 -7.49 -18.29 -4.51
N SER A 27 -7.23 -18.39 -5.82
CA SER A 27 -6.16 -19.23 -6.38
C SER A 27 -4.78 -18.55 -6.40
N VAL A 28 -4.69 -17.25 -6.11
CA VAL A 28 -3.45 -16.48 -6.12
C VAL A 28 -2.66 -16.78 -4.85
N SER A 29 -1.44 -17.28 -5.01
CA SER A 29 -0.56 -17.58 -3.87
C SER A 29 -0.02 -16.31 -3.20
N TRP A 30 0.42 -16.40 -1.95
CA TRP A 30 1.05 -15.27 -1.26
C TRP A 30 2.31 -14.77 -1.96
N ASP A 31 3.11 -15.67 -2.54
CA ASP A 31 4.32 -15.29 -3.29
C ASP A 31 3.99 -14.57 -4.60
N GLU A 32 2.92 -14.99 -5.29
CA GLU A 32 2.41 -14.29 -6.46
C GLU A 32 1.83 -12.92 -6.10
N PHE A 33 1.05 -12.83 -5.02
CA PHE A 33 0.53 -11.57 -4.51
C PHE A 33 1.66 -10.57 -4.20
N LYS A 34 2.72 -11.02 -3.50
CA LYS A 34 3.90 -10.18 -3.23
C LYS A 34 4.58 -9.71 -4.51
N SER A 35 4.67 -10.59 -5.51
CA SER A 35 5.27 -10.26 -6.82
C SER A 35 4.45 -9.20 -7.56
N LEU A 36 3.12 -9.34 -7.57
CA LEU A 36 2.19 -8.35 -8.15
C LEU A 36 2.24 -7.02 -7.42
N LEU A 37 2.31 -7.04 -6.09
CA LEU A 37 2.41 -5.84 -5.26
C LEU A 37 3.74 -5.11 -5.48
N ALA A 38 4.86 -5.84 -5.60
CA ALA A 38 6.16 -5.27 -5.89
C ALA A 38 6.24 -4.68 -7.31
N GLY A 39 5.43 -5.20 -8.25
CA GLY A 39 5.32 -4.72 -9.63
C GLY A 39 4.33 -3.57 -9.85
N ILE A 40 3.77 -2.98 -8.78
CA ILE A 40 2.83 -1.87 -8.91
C ILE A 40 3.49 -0.66 -9.57
N ASP A 41 2.82 -0.16 -10.62
CA ASP A 41 3.29 0.97 -11.40
C ASP A 41 3.15 2.30 -10.62
N PRO A 42 4.12 3.23 -10.75
CA PRO A 42 4.04 4.56 -10.15
C PRO A 42 2.77 5.34 -10.49
N GLU A 43 2.15 5.09 -11.64
CA GLU A 43 0.92 5.76 -12.09
C GLU A 43 -0.36 5.16 -11.51
N THR A 44 -0.27 4.12 -10.68
CA THR A 44 -1.42 3.67 -9.90
C THR A 44 -1.71 4.61 -8.73
N VAL A 45 -2.87 4.45 -8.10
CA VAL A 45 -3.19 5.24 -6.90
C VAL A 45 -2.19 4.94 -5.79
N LEU A 46 -1.84 3.67 -5.56
CA LEU A 46 -0.81 3.30 -4.59
C LEU A 46 0.56 3.85 -4.98
N GLY A 47 0.95 3.70 -6.25
CA GLY A 47 2.23 4.21 -6.77
C GLY A 47 2.40 5.71 -6.53
N ARG A 48 1.39 6.51 -6.85
CA ARG A 48 1.41 7.97 -6.60
C ARG A 48 1.50 8.31 -5.12
N ILE A 49 0.76 7.61 -4.26
CA ILE A 49 0.81 7.83 -2.80
C ILE A 49 2.18 7.48 -2.25
N VAL A 50 2.77 6.36 -2.67
CA VAL A 50 4.12 5.95 -2.28
C VAL A 50 5.13 7.01 -2.74
N ALA A 51 5.07 7.46 -4.00
CA ALA A 51 5.95 8.50 -4.53
C ALA A 51 5.91 9.78 -3.69
N ILE A 52 4.71 10.28 -3.35
CA ILE A 52 4.55 11.46 -2.47
C ILE A 52 5.20 11.19 -1.11
N ARG A 53 4.92 10.05 -0.48
CA ARG A 53 5.40 9.71 0.87
C ARG A 53 6.91 9.46 0.94
N SER A 54 7.50 8.96 -0.13
CA SER A 54 8.94 8.67 -0.24
C SER A 54 9.76 9.84 -0.78
N GLU A 55 9.12 10.94 -1.18
CA GLU A 55 9.84 12.08 -1.76
C GLU A 55 10.87 12.66 -0.78
N THR A 56 12.06 12.94 -1.29
CA THR A 56 13.18 13.50 -0.51
C THR A 56 13.75 14.79 -1.12
N ASP A 57 13.44 15.08 -2.38
CA ASP A 57 13.84 16.31 -3.04
C ASP A 57 13.05 17.50 -2.48
N LYS A 58 13.75 18.41 -1.81
CA LYS A 58 13.17 19.60 -1.18
C LYS A 58 12.54 20.54 -2.18
N ASP A 59 13.06 20.62 -3.40
CA ASP A 59 12.50 21.50 -4.43
C ASP A 59 11.21 20.91 -5.00
N VAL A 60 11.12 19.59 -5.13
CA VAL A 60 9.85 18.93 -5.46
C VAL A 60 8.81 19.14 -4.35
N ILE A 61 9.19 18.91 -3.08
CA ILE A 61 8.29 19.03 -1.92
C ILE A 61 7.73 20.46 -1.77
N LYS A 62 8.51 21.50 -2.09
CA LYS A 62 8.05 22.90 -2.04
C LYS A 62 6.88 23.19 -2.99
N HIS A 63 6.79 22.45 -4.08
CA HIS A 63 5.77 22.63 -5.12
C HIS A 63 4.59 21.65 -4.97
N PHE A 64 4.55 20.87 -3.90
CA PHE A 64 3.40 20.02 -3.61
C PHE A 64 2.10 20.83 -3.51
N THR A 65 1.03 20.28 -4.05
CA THR A 65 -0.33 20.77 -3.78
C THR A 65 -0.67 20.58 -2.30
N ALA A 66 -1.72 21.26 -1.83
CA ALA A 66 -2.18 21.12 -0.45
C ALA A 66 -2.48 19.65 -0.06
N ASP A 67 -3.07 18.87 -0.97
CA ASP A 67 -3.36 17.46 -0.74
C ASP A 67 -2.10 16.59 -0.70
N GLN A 68 -1.16 16.80 -1.63
CA GLN A 68 0.13 16.09 -1.62
C GLN A 68 0.90 16.39 -0.34
N LYS A 69 0.90 17.66 0.08
CA LYS A 69 1.55 18.11 1.31
C LYS A 69 0.93 17.47 2.54
N ARG A 70 -0.40 17.39 2.60
CA ARG A 70 -1.14 16.67 3.65
C ARG A 70 -0.74 15.20 3.72
N ILE A 71 -0.75 14.47 2.60
CA ILE A 71 -0.35 13.05 2.53
C ILE A 71 1.09 12.85 3.01
N TYR A 72 2.02 13.70 2.57
CA TYR A 72 3.42 13.66 2.96
C TYR A 72 3.62 13.92 4.46
N ASP A 73 3.02 14.99 4.99
CA ASP A 73 3.18 15.39 6.40
C ASP A 73 2.49 14.38 7.35
N GLU A 74 1.30 13.86 7.01
CA GLU A 74 0.62 12.81 7.77
C GLU A 74 1.49 11.54 7.89
N TRP A 75 2.11 11.11 6.79
CA TRP A 75 3.01 9.95 6.80
C TRP A 75 4.25 10.19 7.67
N ARG A 76 4.87 11.36 7.55
CA ARG A 76 6.05 11.73 8.32
C ARG A 76 5.76 11.84 9.82
N ASN A 77 4.60 12.38 10.19
CA ASN A 77 4.18 12.44 11.59
C ASN A 77 4.01 11.02 12.17
N ARG A 78 3.41 10.10 11.42
CA ARG A 78 3.29 8.69 11.83
C ARG A 78 4.63 7.94 11.92
N GLN A 79 5.63 8.33 11.14
CA GLN A 79 6.99 7.76 11.22
C GLN A 79 7.83 8.38 12.34
N ALA A 80 7.59 9.66 12.66
CA ALA A 80 8.21 10.36 13.78
C ALA A 80 7.79 9.73 15.12
N ASP A 81 6.57 9.20 15.20
CA ASP A 81 6.17 8.20 16.17
C ASP A 81 6.91 6.89 15.86
N GLN A 82 8.13 6.72 16.39
CA GLN A 82 9.03 5.61 16.04
C GLN A 82 8.31 4.26 15.89
N MET A 83 8.26 3.73 14.67
CA MET A 83 7.74 2.39 14.43
C MET A 83 8.76 1.36 14.94
N SER A 84 8.47 0.75 16.09
CA SER A 84 9.33 -0.31 16.64
C SER A 84 9.37 -1.52 15.70
N PRO A 85 10.44 -2.34 15.70
CA PRO A 85 10.48 -3.61 14.96
C PRO A 85 9.27 -4.52 15.27
N GLN A 86 8.77 -4.47 16.51
CA GLN A 86 7.58 -5.19 16.95
C GLN A 86 6.33 -4.68 16.21
N THR A 87 6.18 -3.37 16.08
CA THR A 87 5.06 -2.74 15.35
C THR A 87 5.12 -3.05 13.85
N TYR A 88 6.31 -3.13 13.27
CA TYR A 88 6.51 -3.56 11.88
C TYR A 88 6.06 -5.01 11.68
N ASN A 89 6.54 -5.94 12.51
CA ASN A 89 6.15 -7.35 12.42
C ASN A 89 4.64 -7.54 12.61
N GLN A 90 4.03 -6.83 13.57
CA GLN A 90 2.58 -6.85 13.76
C GLN A 90 1.81 -6.35 12.53
N GLN A 91 2.33 -5.36 11.80
CA GLN A 91 1.71 -4.89 10.55
C GLN A 91 1.84 -5.92 9.43
N MET A 92 2.98 -6.61 9.33
CA MET A 92 3.17 -7.67 8.35
C MET A 92 2.29 -8.88 8.63
N ASP A 93 2.24 -9.34 9.89
CA ASP A 93 1.35 -10.44 10.32
C ASP A 93 -0.12 -10.11 10.05
N TYR A 94 -0.51 -8.84 10.25
CA TYR A 94 -1.87 -8.38 9.94
C TYR A 94 -2.16 -8.44 8.45
N LEU A 95 -1.25 -7.96 7.60
CA LEU A 95 -1.40 -8.02 6.14
C LEU A 95 -1.54 -9.47 5.65
N GLU A 96 -0.72 -10.37 6.19
CA GLU A 96 -0.78 -11.79 5.87
C GLU A 96 -2.13 -12.39 6.27
N ARG A 97 -2.63 -12.09 7.48
CA ARG A 97 -3.97 -12.53 7.93
C ARG A 97 -5.10 -11.96 7.08
N GLN A 98 -5.04 -10.69 6.70
CA GLN A 98 -6.05 -10.07 5.84
C GLN A 98 -6.06 -10.74 4.47
N MET A 99 -4.90 -11.01 3.89
CA MET A 99 -4.81 -11.73 2.63
C MET A 99 -5.34 -13.16 2.76
N ALA A 100 -4.98 -13.88 3.83
CA ALA A 100 -5.49 -15.23 4.09
C ALA A 100 -7.01 -15.25 4.26
N TRP A 101 -7.60 -14.28 4.98
CA TRP A 101 -9.05 -14.15 5.11
C TRP A 101 -9.75 -13.85 3.77
N LEU A 102 -9.14 -13.00 2.93
CA LEU A 102 -9.68 -12.62 1.63
C LEU A 102 -9.57 -13.71 0.57
N CYS A 103 -8.52 -14.55 0.63
CA CYS A 103 -8.26 -15.60 -0.36
C CYS A 103 -8.76 -16.99 0.09
N GLY A 104 -8.93 -17.21 1.40
CA GLY A 104 -9.31 -18.52 1.96
C GLY A 104 -10.79 -18.71 2.28
N GLY A 105 -11.60 -17.64 2.18
CA GLY A 105 -12.99 -17.63 2.63
C GLY A 105 -13.10 -17.58 4.16
N GLY A 106 -14.01 -16.73 4.65
CA GLY A 106 -14.40 -16.70 6.07
C GLY A 106 -15.32 -17.85 6.46
#